data_AF-A0A150SYM0-F1
#
_entry.id   AF-A0A150SYM0-F1
#
_cell.length_a   1.000
_cell.length_b   1.000
_cell.length_c   1.000
_cell.angle_alpha   90.00
_cell.angle_beta   90.00
_cell.angle_gamma   90.00
#
_symmetry.space_group_name_H-M   'P 1'
#
loop_
_entity.id
_entity.type
_entity.pdbx_description
1 polymer ?
#
loop_
_entity_poly.entity_id
_entity_poly.type
_entity_poly.pdbx_seq_one_letter_code
_entity_poly.pdbx_strand_id
1 'polypeptide(L)'
;MFRKTLAAALPLSLALSAVAREGAASNYPPSYDYCGPTTTAHAGPFEIIQDPVRSDAAKLTVAYRGYLRGLYPDHEINLYIRLNGSDAFLPASAGAHGDAYVLVSNAPRDCRWCSPPPDASGQRICGGAPLPPTSSGTWVCNEPTATEEDLFLWAYDPYGHMNAWDIEVAAESHGAWDSNLGSNYAARFEARSSCF
;
A
#
# COMPACT_ATOMS: atom_id res chain seq x y z
N MET A 1 -47.27 16.07 -59.71
CA MET A 1 -46.04 16.46 -58.99
C MET A 1 -46.42 16.85 -57.56
N PHE A 2 -46.20 16.00 -56.57
CA PHE A 2 -46.21 16.38 -55.15
C PHE A 2 -45.01 15.70 -54.49
N ARG A 3 -44.04 16.52 -54.08
CA ARG A 3 -42.81 16.06 -53.40
C ARG A 3 -43.11 15.86 -51.92
N LYS A 4 -42.59 14.74 -51.41
CA LYS A 4 -42.53 14.33 -50.01
C LYS A 4 -41.73 15.36 -49.20
N THR A 5 -42.26 15.79 -48.06
CA THR A 5 -41.49 16.43 -46.97
C THR A 5 -41.70 15.62 -45.70
N LEU A 6 -40.81 14.66 -45.49
CA LEU A 6 -40.66 13.93 -44.23
C LEU A 6 -39.16 13.68 -44.08
N ALA A 7 -38.59 14.25 -43.02
CA ALA A 7 -37.31 13.91 -42.36
C ALA A 7 -36.49 15.17 -42.05
N ALA A 8 -36.81 15.83 -40.93
CA ALA A 8 -35.89 16.74 -40.27
C ALA A 8 -36.23 16.81 -38.77
N ALA A 9 -36.19 15.68 -38.07
CA ALA A 9 -36.41 15.67 -36.62
C ALA A 9 -35.54 14.65 -35.86
N LEU A 10 -34.47 14.12 -36.48
CA LEU A 10 -33.58 13.14 -35.85
C LEU A 10 -32.21 13.63 -35.32
N PRO A 11 -31.71 14.87 -35.55
CA PRO A 11 -30.35 15.18 -35.08
C PRO A 11 -30.29 15.69 -33.63
N LEU A 12 -31.41 16.04 -32.98
CA LEU A 12 -31.37 16.64 -31.63
C LEU A 12 -31.32 15.61 -30.48
N SER A 13 -31.70 14.36 -30.73
CA SER A 13 -31.77 13.30 -29.71
C SER A 13 -30.42 12.62 -29.42
N LEU A 14 -29.39 12.81 -30.25
CA LEU A 14 -28.04 12.27 -30.04
C LEU A 14 -27.11 13.19 -29.25
N ALA A 15 -27.48 14.46 -29.05
CA ALA A 15 -26.65 15.42 -28.33
C ALA A 15 -26.76 15.32 -26.79
N LEU A 16 -27.84 14.71 -26.25
CA LEU A 16 -28.00 14.54 -24.81
C LEU A 16 -27.27 13.33 -24.22
N SER A 17 -26.84 12.37 -25.04
CA SER A 17 -26.05 11.21 -24.59
C SER A 17 -24.55 11.49 -24.44
N ALA A 18 -24.07 12.67 -24.84
CA ALA A 18 -22.66 13.05 -24.79
C ALA A 18 -22.27 13.89 -23.55
N VAL A 19 -23.21 14.13 -22.62
CA VAL A 19 -22.82 14.59 -21.30
C VAL A 19 -22.25 13.38 -20.59
N ALA A 20 -20.92 13.28 -20.54
CA ALA A 20 -20.23 12.39 -19.63
C ALA A 20 -20.76 12.71 -18.23
N ARG A 21 -21.73 11.93 -17.78
CA ARG A 21 -21.97 11.81 -16.35
C ARG A 21 -20.72 11.09 -15.86
N GLU A 22 -19.76 11.85 -15.38
CA GLU A 22 -18.88 11.39 -14.33
C GLU A 22 -19.81 11.04 -13.17
N GLY A 23 -20.39 9.83 -13.23
CA GLY A 23 -20.89 9.20 -12.02
C GLY A 23 -19.65 9.12 -11.15
N ALA A 24 -19.59 9.96 -10.12
CA ALA A 24 -18.56 9.87 -9.11
C ALA A 24 -18.61 8.43 -8.58
N ALA A 25 -17.70 7.62 -9.11
CA ALA A 25 -17.50 6.25 -8.70
C ALA A 25 -17.32 6.27 -7.18
N SER A 26 -17.89 5.27 -6.52
CA SER A 26 -17.87 5.08 -5.07
C SER A 26 -16.64 5.71 -4.40
N ASN A 27 -16.88 6.62 -3.45
CA ASN A 27 -15.85 7.36 -2.74
C ASN A 27 -15.14 6.46 -1.72
N TYR A 28 -14.29 5.57 -2.21
CA TYR A 28 -13.45 4.71 -1.39
C TYR A 28 -12.24 5.49 -0.86
N PRO A 29 -11.77 5.19 0.36
CA PRO A 29 -10.55 5.80 0.86
C PRO A 29 -9.34 5.42 -0.02
N PRO A 30 -8.30 6.28 -0.12
CA PRO A 30 -7.03 5.92 -0.76
C PRO A 30 -6.38 4.66 -0.16
N SER A 31 -6.68 4.34 1.10
CA SER A 31 -6.25 3.12 1.78
C SER A 31 -7.15 1.90 1.51
N TYR A 32 -8.03 1.94 0.52
CA TYR A 32 -8.92 0.82 0.22
C TYR A 32 -8.17 -0.28 -0.53
N ASP A 33 -8.05 -1.44 0.11
CA ASP A 33 -7.41 -2.63 -0.46
C ASP A 33 -8.34 -3.29 -1.49
N TYR A 34 -7.91 -3.32 -2.77
CA TYR A 34 -8.65 -3.97 -3.86
C TYR A 34 -7.78 -4.89 -4.73
N CYS A 35 -6.47 -4.94 -4.44
CA CYS A 35 -5.50 -5.77 -5.14
C CYS A 35 -5.31 -7.10 -4.40
N GLY A 36 -4.86 -8.13 -5.10
CA GLY A 36 -4.55 -9.44 -4.51
C GLY A 36 -4.03 -10.42 -5.58
N PRO A 37 -3.75 -11.70 -5.26
CA PRO A 37 -3.67 -12.27 -3.93
C PRO A 37 -2.41 -11.83 -3.18
N THR A 38 -2.45 -11.97 -1.86
CA THR A 38 -1.27 -11.98 -0.97
C THR A 38 -0.39 -13.18 -1.31
N THR A 39 0.92 -12.98 -1.32
CA THR A 39 1.94 -13.99 -1.61
C THR A 39 2.90 -14.13 -0.44
N THR A 40 3.32 -15.36 -0.16
CA THR A 40 4.22 -15.67 0.95
C THR A 40 5.44 -16.42 0.45
N ALA A 41 6.61 -16.04 0.95
CA ALA A 41 7.88 -16.73 0.77
C ALA A 41 8.51 -17.02 2.13
N HIS A 42 9.33 -18.06 2.19
CA HIS A 42 10.07 -18.43 3.40
C HIS A 42 11.57 -18.42 3.11
N ALA A 43 12.35 -17.86 4.03
CA ALA A 43 13.80 -17.84 3.93
C ALA A 43 14.41 -18.04 5.33
N GLY A 44 14.93 -19.24 5.58
CA GLY A 44 15.41 -19.62 6.92
C GLY A 44 14.31 -19.48 7.98
N PRO A 45 14.55 -18.74 9.08
CA PRO A 45 13.56 -18.51 10.13
C PRO A 45 12.52 -17.42 9.81
N PHE A 46 12.55 -16.86 8.58
CA PHE A 46 11.68 -15.78 8.16
C PHE A 46 10.51 -16.26 7.31
N GLU A 47 9.33 -15.71 7.60
CA GLU A 47 8.15 -15.71 6.75
C GLU A 47 7.97 -14.29 6.21
N ILE A 48 7.96 -14.16 4.90
CA ILE A 48 7.92 -12.87 4.20
C ILE A 48 6.62 -12.85 3.41
N ILE A 49 5.80 -11.82 3.63
CA ILE A 49 4.46 -11.71 3.06
C ILE A 49 4.38 -10.42 2.25
N GLN A 50 4.18 -10.57 0.95
CA GLN A 50 3.85 -9.47 0.04
C GLN A 50 2.33 -9.40 -0.08
N ASP A 51 1.76 -8.28 0.32
CA ASP A 51 0.32 -8.04 0.29
C ASP A 51 0.01 -6.83 -0.60
N PRO A 52 -0.29 -7.04 -1.90
CA PRO A 52 -0.68 -5.95 -2.79
C PRO A 52 -1.99 -5.32 -2.33
N VAL A 53 -2.01 -4.00 -2.22
CA VAL A 53 -3.15 -3.23 -1.71
C VAL A 53 -3.87 -2.51 -2.85
N ARG A 54 -3.08 -1.88 -3.73
CA ARG A 54 -3.51 -1.20 -4.96
C ARG A 54 -2.56 -1.58 -6.09
N SER A 55 -2.82 -1.09 -7.30
CA SER A 55 -1.90 -1.32 -8.44
C SER A 55 -0.49 -0.79 -8.15
N ASP A 56 -0.39 0.34 -7.46
CA ASP A 56 0.84 1.08 -7.16
C ASP A 56 1.31 0.95 -5.70
N ALA A 57 0.63 0.13 -4.88
CA ALA A 57 0.93 0.06 -3.45
C ALA A 57 0.72 -1.33 -2.83
N ALA A 58 1.53 -1.65 -1.83
CA ALA A 58 1.54 -2.91 -1.13
C ALA A 58 2.01 -2.75 0.32
N LYS A 59 1.79 -3.80 1.09
CA LYS A 59 2.38 -4.02 2.41
C LYS A 59 3.40 -5.15 2.29
N LEU A 60 4.49 -5.02 3.03
CA LEU A 60 5.48 -6.07 3.23
C LEU A 60 5.50 -6.39 4.73
N THR A 61 5.21 -7.65 5.06
CA THR A 61 5.41 -8.17 6.42
C THR A 61 6.61 -9.10 6.42
N VAL A 62 7.54 -8.86 7.34
CA VAL A 62 8.65 -9.78 7.62
C VAL A 62 8.44 -10.30 9.04
N ALA A 63 8.10 -11.57 9.17
CA ALA A 63 7.90 -12.26 10.43
C ALA A 63 9.07 -13.20 10.71
N TYR A 64 9.59 -13.17 11.93
CA TYR A 64 10.77 -13.89 12.37
C TYR A 64 10.43 -14.85 13.50
N ARG A 65 10.83 -16.12 13.36
CA ARG A 65 10.64 -17.19 14.36
C ARG A 65 11.95 -17.90 14.74
N GLY A 66 13.08 -17.22 14.55
CA GLY A 66 14.40 -17.81 14.79
C GLY A 66 14.82 -17.82 16.25
N TYR A 67 16.07 -18.23 16.47
CA TYR A 67 16.56 -18.58 17.80
C TYR A 67 16.70 -17.37 18.74
N LEU A 68 16.88 -16.16 18.22
CA LEU A 68 17.04 -14.94 19.03
C LEU A 68 15.80 -14.67 19.90
N ARG A 69 14.62 -15.12 19.47
CA ARG A 69 13.38 -14.99 20.26
C ARG A 69 13.34 -15.87 21.51
N GLY A 70 14.17 -16.91 21.55
CA GLY A 70 14.38 -17.71 22.76
C GLY A 70 15.33 -17.04 23.75
N LEU A 71 16.03 -15.99 23.33
CA LEU A 71 17.08 -15.32 24.11
C LEU A 71 16.69 -13.89 24.52
N TYR A 72 15.90 -13.21 23.69
CA TYR A 72 15.55 -11.81 23.85
C TYR A 72 14.05 -11.59 23.60
N PRO A 73 13.42 -10.62 24.27
CA PRO A 73 12.04 -10.26 24.00
C PRO A 73 11.89 -9.61 22.61
N ASP A 74 10.71 -9.76 21.99
CA ASP A 74 10.48 -9.35 20.59
C ASP A 74 10.80 -7.86 20.32
N HIS A 75 10.60 -6.96 21.29
CA HIS A 75 10.88 -5.53 21.15
C HIS A 75 12.38 -5.16 21.24
N GLU A 76 13.24 -6.12 21.57
CA GLU A 76 14.71 -5.98 21.53
C GLU A 76 15.32 -6.59 20.25
N ILE A 77 14.49 -7.15 19.38
CA ILE A 77 14.92 -7.70 18.10
C ILE A 77 14.70 -6.67 17.01
N ASN A 78 15.75 -6.41 16.23
CA ASN A 78 15.69 -5.60 15.02
C ASN A 78 15.75 -6.51 13.79
N LEU A 79 14.96 -6.18 12.77
CA LEU A 79 15.01 -6.86 11.48
C LEU A 79 15.71 -5.96 10.46
N TYR A 80 16.80 -6.47 9.90
CA TYR A 80 17.37 -5.94 8.68
C TYR A 80 16.52 -6.39 7.50
N ILE A 81 16.11 -5.45 6.65
CA ILE A 81 15.31 -5.71 5.45
C ILE A 81 15.93 -4.92 4.31
N ARG A 82 16.33 -5.61 3.24
CA ARG A 82 16.70 -5.00 1.97
C ARG A 82 15.70 -5.41 0.90
N LEU A 83 15.08 -4.45 0.23
CA LEU A 83 14.14 -4.64 -0.87
C LEU A 83 14.68 -3.93 -2.11
N ASN A 84 14.97 -4.69 -3.16
CA ASN A 84 15.45 -4.17 -4.45
C ASN A 84 16.65 -3.20 -4.35
N GLY A 85 17.51 -3.39 -3.34
CA GLY A 85 18.71 -2.60 -3.10
C GLY A 85 18.57 -1.46 -2.10
N SER A 86 17.35 -1.05 -1.71
CA SER A 86 17.10 -0.16 -0.58
C SER A 86 17.01 -0.97 0.70
N ASP A 87 17.58 -0.50 1.81
CA ASP A 87 17.56 -1.23 3.07
C ASP A 87 17.18 -0.39 4.28
N ALA A 88 16.60 -1.07 5.27
CA ALA A 88 16.19 -0.49 6.53
C ALA A 88 16.45 -1.48 7.66
N PHE A 89 16.75 -0.94 8.84
CA PHE A 89 16.89 -1.70 10.07
C PHE A 89 15.79 -1.28 11.03
N LEU A 90 14.84 -2.17 11.26
CA LEU A 90 13.55 -1.81 11.84
C LEU A 90 13.30 -2.61 13.12
N PRO A 91 12.84 -1.95 14.20
CA PRO A 91 12.51 -2.65 15.43
C PRO A 91 11.28 -3.54 15.22
N ALA A 92 11.36 -4.78 15.70
CA ALA A 92 10.25 -5.71 15.60
C ALA A 92 9.18 -5.41 16.64
N SER A 93 7.93 -5.73 16.27
CA SER A 93 6.79 -5.79 17.16
C SER A 93 6.45 -7.25 17.49
N ALA A 94 5.82 -7.47 18.65
CA ALA A 94 5.31 -8.78 19.01
C ALA A 94 4.10 -9.14 18.15
N GLY A 95 4.20 -10.23 17.40
CA GLY A 95 3.17 -10.76 16.51
C GLY A 95 2.13 -11.62 17.23
N ALA A 96 0.98 -11.79 16.57
CA ALA A 96 -0.16 -12.52 17.13
C ALA A 96 0.07 -14.04 17.22
N HIS A 97 1.07 -14.58 16.51
CA HIS A 97 1.30 -16.01 16.37
C HIS A 97 2.66 -16.45 16.90
N GLY A 98 3.15 -15.73 17.92
CA GLY A 98 4.44 -16.02 18.52
C GLY A 98 5.54 -15.85 17.49
N ASP A 99 5.58 -14.68 16.87
CA ASP A 99 6.56 -14.21 15.90
C ASP A 99 6.97 -12.78 16.26
N ALA A 100 8.21 -12.38 15.96
CA ALA A 100 8.61 -10.98 15.99
C ALA A 100 8.48 -10.46 14.56
N TYR A 101 7.76 -9.37 14.32
CA TYR A 101 7.47 -8.93 12.95
C TYR A 101 7.69 -7.45 12.73
N VAL A 102 7.96 -7.11 11.47
CA VAL A 102 7.94 -5.74 10.95
C VAL A 102 6.90 -5.69 9.83
N LEU A 103 6.07 -4.65 9.86
CA LEU A 103 5.12 -4.32 8.79
C LEU A 103 5.47 -2.94 8.25
N VAL A 104 5.69 -2.87 6.94
CA VAL A 104 5.96 -1.63 6.21
C VAL A 104 5.05 -1.53 4.99
N SER A 105 4.68 -0.32 4.60
CA SER A 105 3.80 -0.10 3.45
C SER A 105 4.05 1.22 2.75
N ASN A 106 3.95 1.21 1.42
CA ASN A 106 3.88 2.44 0.60
C ASN A 106 2.43 2.88 0.31
N ALA A 107 1.42 2.28 0.97
CA ALA A 107 0.04 2.72 0.87
C ALA A 107 -0.30 3.76 1.95
N PRO A 108 -1.14 4.76 1.65
CA PRO A 108 -1.73 5.62 2.67
C PRO A 108 -2.53 4.79 3.68
N ARG A 109 -2.54 5.23 4.94
CA ARG A 109 -3.21 4.53 6.05
C ARG A 109 -4.02 5.49 6.92
N ASP A 110 -4.86 4.93 7.80
CA ASP A 110 -5.70 5.68 8.75
C ASP A 110 -6.56 6.79 8.11
N CYS A 111 -7.01 6.58 6.87
CA CYS A 111 -7.77 7.57 6.12
C CYS A 111 -9.10 7.91 6.80
N ARG A 112 -9.39 9.21 6.95
CA ARG A 112 -10.65 9.75 7.48
C ARG A 112 -11.31 10.69 6.49
N TRP A 113 -12.63 10.60 6.39
CA TRP A 113 -13.42 11.47 5.51
C TRP A 113 -13.69 12.82 6.19
N CYS A 114 -13.40 13.88 5.45
CA CYS A 114 -13.58 15.27 5.87
C CYS A 114 -14.69 15.91 5.03
N SER A 115 -15.85 16.23 5.63
CA SER A 115 -17.00 16.81 4.92
C SER A 115 -17.35 18.23 5.38
N PRO A 116 -17.99 19.07 4.55
CA PRO A 116 -18.47 20.39 4.96
C PRO A 116 -19.88 20.36 5.60
N PRO A 117 -20.20 21.26 6.55
CA PRO A 117 -19.26 22.01 7.38
C PRO A 117 -18.63 21.04 8.41
N PRO A 118 -17.30 21.03 8.56
CA PRO A 118 -16.70 20.21 9.61
C PRO A 118 -17.12 20.79 10.97
N ASP A 119 -17.71 19.96 11.83
CA ASP A 119 -17.89 20.29 13.24
C ASP A 119 -16.53 20.46 13.96
N ALA A 120 -16.53 20.82 15.25
CA ALA A 120 -15.29 21.02 15.98
C ALA A 120 -14.36 19.77 15.99
N SER A 121 -14.93 18.56 15.90
CA SER A 121 -14.19 17.31 15.72
C SER A 121 -13.63 17.17 14.30
N GLY A 122 -14.42 17.47 13.28
CA GLY A 122 -14.03 17.46 11.87
C GLY A 122 -12.92 18.46 11.58
N GLN A 123 -12.96 19.66 12.16
CA GLN A 123 -11.91 20.67 11.96
C GLN A 123 -10.53 20.19 12.44
N ARG A 124 -10.49 19.45 13.56
CA ARG A 124 -9.26 18.85 14.10
C ARG A 124 -8.72 17.72 13.22
N ILE A 125 -9.61 16.89 12.67
CA ILE A 125 -9.24 15.76 11.80
C ILE A 125 -8.74 16.26 10.44
N CYS A 126 -9.34 17.34 9.92
CA CYS A 126 -9.04 17.88 8.60
C CYS A 126 -7.92 18.92 8.58
N GLY A 127 -7.16 19.03 9.68
CA GLY A 127 -6.05 19.98 9.80
C GLY A 127 -6.46 21.46 9.65
N GLY A 128 -7.75 21.79 9.82
CA GLY A 128 -8.28 23.13 9.61
C GLY A 128 -8.23 23.66 8.16
N ALA A 129 -7.80 22.85 7.18
CA ALA A 129 -7.73 23.29 5.79
C ALA A 129 -9.15 23.50 5.22
N PRO A 130 -9.44 24.65 4.57
CA PRO A 130 -10.75 24.88 3.97
C PRO A 130 -10.97 23.90 2.81
N LEU A 131 -12.06 23.13 2.88
CA LEU A 131 -12.47 22.26 1.80
C LEU A 131 -12.83 23.10 0.55
N PRO A 132 -12.54 22.61 -0.68
CA PRO A 132 -12.92 23.33 -1.89
C PRO A 132 -14.42 23.64 -1.90
N PRO A 133 -14.83 24.86 -2.30
CA PRO A 133 -16.24 25.18 -2.42
C PRO A 133 -16.90 24.21 -3.40
N THR A 134 -18.05 23.64 -3.02
CA THR A 134 -18.84 22.58 -3.73
C THR A 134 -18.38 21.13 -3.57
N SER A 135 -17.31 20.83 -2.82
CA SER A 135 -16.92 19.44 -2.54
C SER A 135 -17.85 18.76 -1.52
N SER A 136 -18.15 17.46 -1.71
CA SER A 136 -18.79 16.61 -0.68
C SER A 136 -17.83 16.24 0.45
N GLY A 137 -16.52 16.45 0.24
CA GLY A 137 -15.46 16.20 1.20
C GLY A 137 -14.14 15.75 0.57
N THR A 138 -13.16 15.41 1.41
CA THR A 138 -11.88 14.81 0.99
C THR A 138 -11.43 13.74 1.98
N TRP A 139 -10.61 12.79 1.53
CA TRP A 139 -9.90 11.91 2.43
C TRP A 139 -8.64 12.59 2.98
N VAL A 140 -8.38 12.40 4.27
CA VAL A 140 -7.14 12.79 4.93
C VAL A 140 -6.53 11.52 5.50
N CYS A 141 -5.32 11.19 5.08
CA CYS A 141 -4.63 9.95 5.41
C CYS A 141 -3.26 10.24 6.04
N ASN A 142 -2.73 9.27 6.77
CA ASN A 142 -1.32 9.22 7.11
C ASN A 142 -0.57 8.66 5.90
N GLU A 143 0.40 9.42 5.40
CA GLU A 143 1.27 8.99 4.31
C GLU A 143 2.33 7.99 4.80
N PRO A 144 2.93 7.19 3.90
CA PRO A 144 4.11 6.40 4.21
C PRO A 144 5.21 7.24 4.87
N THR A 145 5.96 6.65 5.78
CA THR A 145 7.14 7.32 6.36
C THR A 145 8.26 7.41 5.33
N ALA A 146 9.20 8.33 5.50
CA ALA A 146 10.36 8.44 4.61
C ALA A 146 11.16 7.12 4.49
N THR A 147 11.22 6.32 5.55
CA THR A 147 11.85 4.99 5.54
C THR A 147 11.04 3.99 4.69
N GLU A 148 9.71 4.03 4.75
CA GLU A 148 8.86 3.20 3.89
C GLU A 148 8.98 3.63 2.42
N GLU A 149 8.96 4.94 2.14
CA GLU A 149 9.12 5.46 0.78
C GLU A 149 10.46 5.04 0.16
N ASP A 150 11.56 5.12 0.92
CA ASP A 150 12.89 4.70 0.46
C ASP A 150 12.98 3.19 0.23
N LEU A 151 12.43 2.39 1.16
CA LEU A 151 12.44 0.93 1.04
C LEU A 151 11.67 0.45 -0.19
N PHE A 152 10.56 1.11 -0.54
CA PHE A 152 9.73 0.78 -1.69
C PHE A 152 10.14 1.52 -2.98
N LEU A 153 11.21 2.32 -2.98
CA LEU A 153 11.62 3.17 -4.09
C LEU A 153 11.74 2.42 -5.43
N TRP A 154 12.26 1.19 -5.39
CA TRP A 154 12.43 0.33 -6.56
C TRP A 154 11.44 -0.85 -6.63
N ALA A 155 10.43 -0.86 -5.74
CA ALA A 155 9.42 -1.92 -5.70
C ALA A 155 8.41 -1.84 -6.86
N TYR A 156 8.27 -0.65 -7.46
CA TYR A 156 7.38 -0.37 -8.58
C TYR A 156 8.10 0.33 -9.72
N ASP A 157 7.62 0.14 -10.94
CA ASP A 157 8.07 0.89 -12.10
C ASP A 157 7.34 2.25 -12.21
N PRO A 158 7.78 3.17 -13.09
CA PRO A 158 7.13 4.47 -13.27
C PRO A 158 5.68 4.42 -13.78
N TYR A 159 5.19 3.26 -14.21
CA TYR A 159 3.82 3.03 -14.67
C TYR A 159 2.93 2.42 -13.58
N GLY A 160 3.48 2.18 -12.38
CA GLY A 160 2.78 1.56 -11.27
C GLY A 160 2.67 0.04 -11.39
N HIS A 161 3.49 -0.62 -12.22
CA HIS A 161 3.60 -2.07 -12.17
C HIS A 161 4.56 -2.49 -11.06
N MET A 162 4.26 -3.60 -10.40
CA MET A 162 5.12 -4.13 -9.35
C MET A 162 6.32 -4.83 -9.99
N ASN A 163 7.53 -4.37 -9.67
CA ASN A 163 8.75 -5.05 -10.06
C ASN A 163 8.84 -6.42 -9.37
N ALA A 164 9.76 -7.26 -9.83
CA ALA A 164 10.16 -8.38 -9.00
C ALA A 164 10.80 -7.82 -7.72
N TRP A 165 10.52 -8.47 -6.59
CA TRP A 165 11.06 -8.07 -5.30
C TRP A 165 12.13 -9.06 -4.90
N ASP A 166 13.38 -8.63 -4.97
CA ASP A 166 14.52 -9.31 -4.38
C ASP A 166 14.68 -8.81 -2.95
N ILE A 167 14.44 -9.70 -1.99
CA ILE A 167 14.38 -9.38 -0.57
C ILE A 167 15.51 -10.09 0.16
N GLU A 168 16.24 -9.36 0.98
CA GLU A 168 17.16 -9.93 1.94
C GLU A 168 16.78 -9.55 3.36
N VAL A 169 16.87 -10.51 4.27
CA VAL A 169 16.50 -10.35 5.67
C VAL A 169 17.52 -10.98 6.61
N ALA A 170 17.69 -10.35 7.76
CA ALA A 170 18.40 -10.89 8.91
C ALA A 170 17.79 -10.32 10.19
N ALA A 171 18.02 -10.99 11.32
CA ALA A 171 17.59 -10.51 12.62
C ALA A 171 18.82 -10.25 13.49
N GLU A 172 18.73 -9.24 14.33
CA GLU A 172 19.80 -8.85 15.24
C GLU A 172 19.21 -8.50 16.60
N SER A 173 19.95 -8.85 17.64
CA SER A 173 19.69 -8.37 18.99
C SER A 173 20.99 -8.38 19.80
N HIS A 174 21.35 -7.25 20.41
CA HIS A 174 22.54 -7.09 21.27
C HIS A 174 23.86 -7.55 20.63
N GLY A 175 24.03 -7.36 19.32
CA GLY A 175 25.19 -7.77 18.54
C GLY A 175 25.18 -9.23 18.09
N ALA A 176 24.19 -10.03 18.50
CA ALA A 176 23.98 -11.37 17.98
C ALA A 176 23.13 -11.33 16.70
N TRP A 177 23.60 -12.00 15.66
CA TRP A 177 22.94 -12.05 14.36
C TRP A 177 22.37 -13.43 14.06
N ASP A 178 21.13 -13.48 13.60
CA ASP A 178 20.54 -14.64 12.94
C ASP A 178 20.52 -14.39 11.43
N SER A 179 21.53 -14.95 10.77
CA SER A 179 21.79 -14.80 9.34
C SER A 179 22.23 -16.13 8.73
N ASN A 180 22.18 -16.23 7.41
CA ASN A 180 22.59 -17.40 6.66
C ASN A 180 24.12 -17.51 6.54
N LEU A 181 24.76 -18.03 7.60
CA LEU A 181 26.21 -18.32 7.63
C LEU A 181 27.09 -17.10 7.27
N GLY A 182 26.71 -15.91 7.75
CA GLY A 182 27.42 -14.66 7.46
C GLY A 182 26.91 -13.90 6.22
N SER A 183 25.86 -14.39 5.56
CA SER A 183 25.07 -13.67 4.55
C SER A 183 23.62 -13.52 5.00
N ASN A 184 22.86 -12.61 4.41
CA ASN A 184 21.44 -12.49 4.70
C ASN A 184 20.64 -13.68 4.13
N TYR A 185 19.48 -13.97 4.70
CA TYR A 185 18.51 -14.85 4.07
C TYR A 185 17.85 -14.11 2.91
N ALA A 186 17.61 -14.80 1.79
CA ALA A 186 17.06 -14.18 0.60
C ALA A 186 15.77 -14.86 0.15
N ALA A 187 14.82 -14.07 -0.33
CA ALA A 187 13.60 -14.51 -0.98
C ALA A 187 13.31 -13.62 -2.20
N ARG A 188 12.50 -14.15 -3.12
CA ARG A 188 12.09 -13.41 -4.31
C ARG A 188 10.60 -13.55 -4.56
N PHE A 189 9.94 -12.44 -4.87
CA PHE A 189 8.64 -12.43 -5.52
C PHE A 189 8.79 -12.00 -6.97
N GLU A 190 8.10 -12.67 -7.88
CA GLU A 190 8.15 -12.30 -9.30
C GLU A 190 7.33 -11.04 -9.57
N ALA A 191 7.71 -10.34 -10.65
CA ALA A 191 7.04 -9.12 -11.09
C ALA A 191 5.55 -9.36 -11.38
N ARG A 192 4.73 -8.33 -11.14
CA ARG A 192 3.28 -8.38 -11.34
C ARG A 192 2.79 -7.16 -12.10
N SER A 193 2.08 -7.42 -13.20
CA SER A 193 1.43 -6.39 -14.01
C SER A 193 -0.07 -6.25 -13.72
N SER A 194 -0.66 -7.14 -12.92
CA SER A 194 -2.09 -7.12 -12.57
C SER A 194 -2.35 -7.32 -11.08
N CYS A 195 -3.45 -6.72 -10.64
CA CYS A 195 -4.04 -6.90 -9.31
C CYS A 195 -4.90 -8.17 -9.15
N PHE A 196 -4.99 -8.99 -10.20
CA PHE A 196 -5.82 -10.19 -10.30
C PHE A 196 -5.09 -11.27 -11.07
#